data_AF-W5IGU2-F1
#
_entry.id   AF-W5IGU2-F1
#
_cell.length_a   1.000
_cell.length_b   1.000
_cell.length_c   1.000
_cell.angle_alpha   90.00
_cell.angle_beta   90.00
_cell.angle_gamma   90.00
#
_symmetry.space_group_name_H-M   'P 1'
#
loop_
_entity.id
_entity.type
_entity.pdbx_description
1 polymer ?
#
loop_
_entity_poly.entity_id
_entity_poly.type
_entity_poly.pdbx_seq_one_letter_code
_entity_poly.pdbx_strand_id
1 'polypeptide(L)'
;MIDTKKNLWKWNSQNLGGGTIEFATTFLDQKGFYQAVKFLNAGHYDETKIQTAPKAAYHNYLKRADSFDRARDYLTIARGINPHMVDRLYQKGLIFQDSQNNLIFQWARNGKAVGASIQGTEIDFKKYGKRGTQKKIAANSQSDFGFNFSLGKPQDLYMSLSHRLMR
;
A
#
# COMPACT_ATOMS: atom_id res chain seq x y z
N MET A 1 -1.14 6.98 -10.20
CA MET A 1 -0.11 6.10 -10.79
C MET A 1 -0.31 6.10 -12.29
N ILE A 2 0.79 6.15 -13.05
CA ILE A 2 0.79 6.03 -14.51
C ILE A 2 1.59 4.76 -14.83
N ASP A 3 1.01 3.87 -15.61
CA ASP A 3 1.65 2.70 -16.20
C ASP A 3 1.97 3.03 -17.65
N THR A 4 3.25 3.34 -17.91
CA THR A 4 3.73 3.73 -19.24
C THR A 4 3.81 2.57 -20.22
N LYS A 5 3.82 1.31 -19.75
CA LYS A 5 3.80 0.14 -20.63
C LYS A 5 2.40 -0.12 -21.17
N LYS A 6 1.38 0.13 -20.35
CA LYS A 6 -0.02 -0.08 -20.70
C LYS A 6 -0.71 1.19 -21.19
N ASN A 7 -0.07 2.35 -21.08
CA ASN A 7 -0.67 3.67 -21.32
C ASN A 7 -1.94 3.89 -20.48
N LEU A 8 -1.89 3.48 -19.21
CA LEU A 8 -3.02 3.60 -18.28
C LEU A 8 -2.64 4.45 -17.08
N TRP A 9 -3.64 5.12 -16.50
CA TRP A 9 -3.52 5.74 -15.20
C TRP A 9 -4.50 5.14 -14.21
N LYS A 10 -4.16 5.20 -12.92
CA LYS A 10 -5.01 4.77 -11.82
C LYS A 10 -4.89 5.70 -10.62
N TRP A 11 -6.04 6.14 -10.12
CA TRP A 11 -6.18 6.80 -8.83
C TRP A 11 -6.85 5.85 -7.82
N ASN A 12 -6.01 5.08 -7.14
CA ASN A 12 -6.45 3.97 -6.28
C ASN A 12 -7.44 4.38 -5.17
N SER A 13 -7.30 5.57 -4.56
CA SER A 13 -8.19 5.99 -3.47
C SER A 13 -9.61 6.30 -3.94
N GLN A 14 -9.76 6.80 -5.17
CA GLN A 14 -11.04 7.14 -5.81
C GLN A 14 -11.59 6.00 -6.68
N ASN A 15 -10.81 4.92 -6.86
CA ASN A 15 -11.09 3.84 -7.79
C ASN A 15 -11.22 4.29 -9.27
N LEU A 16 -10.74 5.48 -9.61
CA LEU A 16 -10.74 6.00 -10.98
C LEU A 16 -9.49 5.52 -11.73
N GLY A 17 -9.58 5.48 -13.06
CA GLY A 17 -8.49 5.13 -13.95
C GLY A 17 -9.00 4.85 -15.35
N GLY A 18 -8.08 4.69 -16.29
CA GLY A 18 -8.39 4.45 -17.69
C GLY A 18 -7.23 4.83 -18.59
N GLY A 19 -7.51 5.00 -19.87
CA GLY A 19 -6.56 5.53 -20.83
C GLY A 19 -6.56 7.06 -20.83
N THR A 20 -6.01 7.61 -21.91
CA THR A 20 -5.85 9.07 -22.10
C THR A 20 -7.20 9.79 -22.18
N ILE A 21 -8.24 9.13 -22.70
CA ILE A 21 -9.59 9.72 -22.81
C ILE A 21 -10.17 9.92 -21.41
N GLU A 22 -10.17 8.89 -20.57
CA GLU A 22 -10.64 9.00 -19.18
C GLU A 22 -9.80 9.99 -18.37
N PHE A 23 -8.50 10.12 -18.69
CA PHE A 23 -7.65 11.13 -18.09
C PHE A 23 -8.13 12.54 -18.42
N ALA A 24 -8.34 12.82 -19.72
CA ALA A 24 -8.81 14.13 -20.18
C ALA A 24 -10.19 14.48 -19.62
N THR A 25 -11.10 13.51 -19.54
CA THR A 25 -12.42 13.74 -18.94
C THR A 25 -12.38 13.93 -17.43
N THR A 26 -11.40 13.34 -16.73
CA THR A 26 -11.31 13.42 -15.27
C THR A 26 -10.57 14.67 -14.79
N PHE A 27 -9.51 15.09 -15.49
CA PHE A 27 -8.58 16.11 -14.99
C PHE A 27 -8.46 17.35 -15.86
N LEU A 28 -8.89 17.29 -17.12
CA LEU A 28 -8.70 18.38 -18.09
C LEU A 28 -10.03 19.03 -18.49
N ASP A 29 -11.08 18.86 -17.69
CA ASP A 29 -12.42 19.43 -17.87
C ASP A 29 -13.09 19.11 -19.22
N GLN A 30 -12.66 18.05 -19.91
CA GLN A 30 -13.26 17.63 -21.18
C GLN A 30 -14.53 16.80 -20.93
N LYS A 31 -15.71 17.38 -21.12
CA LYS A 31 -16.97 16.71 -20.77
C LYS A 31 -17.35 15.70 -21.85
N GLY A 32 -17.06 14.44 -21.56
CA GLY A 32 -17.45 13.30 -22.38
C GLY A 32 -16.47 12.96 -23.50
N PHE A 33 -16.68 11.78 -24.09
CA PHE A 33 -15.75 11.14 -25.02
C PHE A 33 -15.36 12.03 -26.20
N TYR A 34 -16.35 12.64 -26.87
CA TYR A 34 -16.10 13.44 -28.08
C TYR A 34 -15.22 14.66 -27.82
N GLN A 35 -15.46 15.40 -26.73
CA GLN A 35 -14.67 16.57 -26.38
C GLN A 35 -13.23 16.17 -26.03
N ALA A 36 -13.07 15.07 -25.28
CA ALA A 36 -11.77 14.53 -24.94
C ALA A 36 -10.98 14.11 -26.19
N VAL A 37 -11.60 13.41 -27.14
CA VAL A 37 -10.94 13.03 -28.41
C VAL A 37 -10.54 14.27 -29.22
N LYS A 38 -11.44 15.26 -29.34
CA LYS A 38 -11.13 16.51 -30.05
C LYS A 38 -9.98 17.26 -29.40
N PHE A 39 -9.97 17.36 -28.07
CA PHE A 39 -8.89 17.99 -27.30
C PHE A 39 -7.55 17.28 -27.55
N LEU A 40 -7.52 15.96 -27.42
CA LEU A 40 -6.31 15.14 -27.59
C LEU A 40 -5.76 15.18 -29.02
N ASN A 41 -6.61 15.31 -30.03
CA ASN A 41 -6.16 15.41 -31.41
C ASN A 41 -5.71 16.83 -31.82
N ALA A 42 -6.14 17.87 -31.09
CA ALA A 42 -5.82 19.25 -31.40
C ALA A 42 -4.54 19.76 -30.73
N GLY A 43 -4.07 19.07 -29.69
CA GLY A 43 -2.89 19.48 -28.92
C GLY A 43 -1.57 19.10 -29.58
N HIS A 44 -0.55 19.92 -29.32
CA HIS A 44 0.85 19.50 -29.40
C HIS A 44 1.33 19.30 -27.96
N TYR A 45 1.65 18.06 -27.61
CA TYR A 45 2.06 17.69 -26.26
C TYR A 45 3.54 17.38 -26.25
N ASP A 46 4.28 18.03 -25.36
CA ASP A 46 5.71 17.76 -25.20
C ASP A 46 5.92 16.33 -24.66
N GLU A 47 6.70 15.54 -25.37
CA GLU A 47 7.11 14.23 -24.90
C GLU A 47 8.19 14.36 -23.84
N THR A 48 7.87 13.97 -22.60
CA THR A 48 8.89 13.84 -21.56
C THR A 48 9.33 12.38 -21.45
N LYS A 49 10.61 12.11 -21.73
CA LYS A 49 11.20 10.80 -21.44
C LYS A 49 11.35 10.62 -19.94
N ILE A 50 10.45 9.87 -19.31
CA ILE A 50 10.60 9.46 -17.92
C ILE A 50 11.71 8.40 -17.86
N GLN A 51 12.94 8.82 -17.53
CA GLN A 51 13.99 7.89 -17.14
C GLN A 51 13.61 7.29 -15.77
N THR A 52 13.00 6.11 -15.79
CA THR A 52 12.80 5.35 -14.57
C THR A 52 14.13 4.68 -14.24
N ALA A 53 14.89 5.28 -13.34
CA ALA A 53 16.06 4.61 -12.77
C ALA A 53 15.62 3.24 -12.22
N PRO A 54 16.44 2.18 -12.38
CA PRO A 54 16.11 0.89 -11.81
C PRO A 54 15.91 1.06 -10.30
N LYS A 55 14.76 0.57 -9.81
CA LYS A 55 14.42 0.63 -8.39
C LYS A 55 15.50 -0.08 -7.60
N ALA A 56 16.14 0.62 -6.68
CA ALA A 56 17.15 0.03 -5.81
C ALA A 56 16.56 -1.16 -5.04
N ALA A 57 17.40 -2.14 -4.70
CA ALA A 57 16.98 -3.26 -3.87
C ALA A 57 16.48 -2.76 -2.50
N TYR A 58 15.46 -3.42 -1.97
CA TYR A 58 15.03 -3.19 -0.60
C TYR A 58 16.17 -3.51 0.37
N HIS A 59 16.43 -2.60 1.31
CA HIS A 59 17.20 -2.89 2.51
C HIS A 59 16.32 -2.57 3.72
N ASN A 60 16.44 -3.35 4.79
CA ASN A 60 15.61 -3.14 5.97
C ASN A 60 16.16 -1.99 6.81
N TYR A 61 15.64 -0.78 6.59
CA TYR A 61 15.99 0.42 7.35
C TYR A 61 15.03 0.71 8.51
N LEU A 62 13.94 -0.05 8.63
CA LEU A 62 12.93 0.17 9.67
C LEU A 62 13.45 -0.36 11.00
N LYS A 63 13.44 0.49 12.03
CA LYS A 63 13.95 0.16 13.35
C LYS A 63 12.81 -0.14 14.31
N ARG A 64 13.00 -1.17 15.13
CA ARG A 64 12.13 -1.52 16.23
C ARG A 64 12.30 -0.50 17.37
N ALA A 65 11.19 -0.07 17.96
CA ALA A 65 11.14 0.66 19.21
C ALA A 65 11.21 -0.30 20.41
N ASP A 66 11.55 0.23 21.58
CA ASP A 66 11.69 -0.57 22.80
C ASP A 66 10.36 -1.17 23.28
N SER A 67 9.24 -0.48 23.04
CA SER A 67 7.89 -0.93 23.35
C SER A 67 7.12 -1.33 22.10
N PHE A 68 6.19 -2.28 22.27
CA PHE A 68 5.23 -2.72 21.25
C PHE A 68 3.77 -2.36 21.60
N ASP A 69 3.56 -1.61 22.69
CA ASP A 69 2.24 -1.49 23.31
C ASP A 69 1.22 -0.80 22.41
N ARG A 70 1.59 0.27 21.70
CA ARG A 70 0.66 0.96 20.79
C ARG A 70 0.26 0.10 19.59
N ALA A 71 1.21 -0.59 19.01
CA ALA A 71 0.94 -1.51 17.90
C ALA A 71 0.11 -2.72 18.38
N ARG A 72 0.37 -3.21 19.60
CA ARG A 72 -0.41 -4.28 20.23
C ARG A 72 -1.85 -3.84 20.48
N ASP A 73 -2.06 -2.73 21.17
CA ASP A 73 -3.38 -2.19 21.49
C ASP A 73 -4.18 -1.85 20.24
N TYR A 74 -3.51 -1.29 19.22
CA TYR A 74 -4.15 -1.07 17.93
C TYR A 74 -4.69 -2.39 17.34
N LEU A 75 -3.90 -3.47 17.33
CA LEU A 75 -4.35 -4.74 16.78
C LEU A 75 -5.41 -5.43 17.65
N THR A 76 -5.24 -5.44 18.96
CA THR A 76 -6.10 -6.21 19.87
C THR A 76 -7.37 -5.46 20.25
N ILE A 77 -7.25 -4.21 20.66
CA ILE A 77 -8.38 -3.39 21.15
C ILE A 77 -9.11 -2.76 19.96
N ALA A 78 -8.39 -2.03 19.11
CA ALA A 78 -9.03 -1.27 18.03
C ALA A 78 -9.43 -2.13 16.82
N ARG A 79 -8.72 -3.24 16.57
CA ARG A 79 -8.96 -4.14 15.43
C ARG A 79 -9.49 -5.53 15.82
N GLY A 80 -9.58 -5.85 17.11
CA GLY A 80 -10.17 -7.10 17.60
C GLY A 80 -9.38 -8.36 17.24
N ILE A 81 -8.09 -8.23 16.93
CA ILE A 81 -7.24 -9.37 16.57
C ILE A 81 -6.86 -10.13 17.84
N ASN A 82 -6.91 -11.46 17.79
CA ASN A 82 -6.55 -12.33 18.91
C ASN A 82 -5.17 -11.97 19.51
N PRO A 83 -5.08 -11.61 20.80
CA PRO A 83 -3.81 -11.19 21.42
C PRO A 83 -2.70 -12.24 21.33
N HIS A 84 -3.00 -13.53 21.50
CA HIS A 84 -2.00 -14.59 21.38
C HIS A 84 -1.42 -14.68 19.95
N MET A 85 -2.23 -14.41 18.92
CA MET A 85 -1.72 -14.36 17.55
C MET A 85 -0.81 -13.14 17.35
N VAL A 86 -1.22 -11.97 17.84
CA VAL A 86 -0.42 -10.74 17.78
C VAL A 86 0.93 -10.95 18.46
N ASP A 87 0.93 -11.50 19.68
CA ASP A 87 2.13 -11.75 20.46
C ASP A 87 3.06 -12.77 19.76
N ARG A 88 2.51 -13.84 19.17
CA ARG A 88 3.30 -14.79 18.36
C ARG A 88 3.95 -14.16 17.14
N LEU A 89 3.23 -13.30 16.41
CA LEU A 89 3.79 -12.59 15.25
C LEU A 89 4.90 -11.63 15.67
N TYR A 90 4.72 -10.94 16.81
CA TYR A 90 5.70 -10.03 17.37
C TYR A 90 6.98 -10.75 17.82
N GLN A 91 6.83 -11.87 18.55
CA GLN A 91 7.93 -12.73 18.99
C GLN A 91 8.73 -13.31 17.81
N LYS A 92 8.05 -13.65 16.71
CA LYS A 92 8.71 -14.11 15.47
C LYS A 92 9.36 -12.98 14.67
N GLY A 93 9.26 -11.73 15.11
CA GLY A 93 9.81 -10.57 14.41
C GLY A 93 9.08 -10.20 13.11
N LEU A 94 7.89 -10.79 12.87
CA LEU A 94 7.11 -10.56 11.66
C LEU A 94 6.35 -9.23 11.71
N ILE A 95 6.00 -8.80 12.92
CA ILE A 95 5.48 -7.47 13.20
C ILE A 95 6.28 -6.81 14.30
N PHE A 96 6.38 -5.48 14.27
CA PHE A 96 7.00 -4.69 15.32
C PHE A 96 6.50 -3.25 15.29
N GLN A 97 6.79 -2.50 16.35
CA GLN A 97 6.51 -1.07 16.42
C GLN A 97 7.78 -0.27 16.08
N ASP A 98 7.65 0.81 15.32
CA ASP A 98 8.75 1.76 15.11
C ASP A 98 8.71 2.93 16.12
N SER A 99 9.74 3.79 16.11
CA SER A 99 9.83 4.94 17.02
C SER A 99 8.74 6.00 16.80
N GLN A 100 8.01 5.94 15.68
CA GLN A 100 6.87 6.81 15.38
C GLN A 100 5.54 6.18 15.82
N ASN A 101 5.59 5.07 16.57
CA ASN A 101 4.44 4.26 16.97
C ASN A 101 3.66 3.64 15.80
N ASN A 102 4.28 3.49 14.63
CA ASN A 102 3.66 2.72 13.55
C ASN A 102 3.81 1.23 13.83
N LEU A 103 2.80 0.47 13.44
CA LEU A 103 2.87 -0.97 13.29
C LEU A 103 3.52 -1.31 11.94
N ILE A 104 4.60 -2.06 11.98
CA ILE A 104 5.33 -2.56 10.82
C ILE A 104 4.95 -4.02 10.59
N PHE A 105 4.60 -4.35 9.35
CA PHE A 105 4.42 -5.72 8.87
C PHE A 105 5.55 -6.07 7.91
N GLN A 106 6.50 -6.89 8.34
CA GLN A 106 7.67 -7.27 7.55
C GLN A 106 7.31 -8.26 6.45
N TRP A 107 7.65 -7.97 5.20
CA TRP A 107 7.46 -8.89 4.08
C TRP A 107 8.69 -9.77 3.95
N ALA A 108 8.47 -11.07 3.79
CA ALA A 108 9.54 -12.05 3.63
C ALA A 108 9.41 -12.82 2.32
N ARG A 109 10.56 -13.19 1.74
CA ARG A 109 10.69 -14.18 0.67
C ARG A 109 11.82 -15.12 1.07
N ASN A 110 11.52 -16.41 1.27
CA ASN A 110 12.50 -17.42 1.68
C ASN A 110 13.29 -16.97 2.93
N GLY A 111 12.60 -16.41 3.92
CA GLY A 111 13.21 -15.92 5.16
C GLY A 111 13.95 -14.58 5.07
N LYS A 112 14.11 -13.99 3.87
CA LYS A 112 14.76 -12.69 3.68
C LYS A 112 13.73 -11.56 3.60
N ALA A 113 14.00 -10.44 4.27
CA ALA A 113 13.19 -9.24 4.20
C ALA A 113 13.22 -8.65 2.78
N VAL A 114 12.05 -8.47 2.17
CA VAL A 114 11.90 -7.93 0.80
C VAL A 114 11.04 -6.66 0.74
N GLY A 115 10.53 -6.21 1.87
CA GLY A 115 9.69 -5.03 1.97
C GLY A 115 8.98 -4.96 3.31
N ALA A 116 8.15 -3.93 3.50
CA ALA A 116 7.27 -3.85 4.66
C ALA A 116 6.04 -2.98 4.38
N SER A 117 4.94 -3.28 5.08
CA SER A 117 3.80 -2.37 5.19
C SER A 117 3.92 -1.58 6.49
N ILE A 118 3.64 -0.29 6.43
CA ILE A 118 3.65 0.62 7.58
C ILE A 118 2.21 1.04 7.85
N GLN A 119 1.72 0.81 9.06
CA GLN A 119 0.36 1.10 9.49
C GLN A 119 0.41 2.02 10.71
N GLY A 120 -0.12 3.23 10.57
CA GLY A 120 -0.30 4.13 11.70
C GLY A 120 -1.30 3.55 12.70
N THR A 121 -1.02 3.74 13.99
CA THR A 121 -1.84 3.24 15.11
C THR A 121 -2.81 4.29 15.63
N GLU A 122 -2.58 5.57 15.33
CA GLU A 122 -3.49 6.67 15.62
C GLU A 122 -4.70 6.65 14.67
N ILE A 123 -5.90 6.67 15.25
CA ILE A 123 -7.16 6.72 14.51
C ILE A 123 -7.64 8.18 14.42
N ASP A 124 -7.56 8.75 13.23
CA ASP A 124 -8.06 10.09 12.88
C ASP A 124 -8.76 10.07 11.52
N PHE A 125 -10.10 10.05 11.54
CA PHE A 125 -10.92 10.06 10.32
C PHE A 125 -10.95 11.42 9.61
N LYS A 126 -10.65 12.52 10.31
CA LYS A 126 -10.57 13.85 9.70
C LYS A 126 -9.30 13.95 8.86
N LYS A 127 -8.18 13.45 9.37
CA LYS A 127 -6.88 13.46 8.70
C LYS A 127 -6.72 12.37 7.63
N TYR A 128 -7.19 11.16 7.90
CA TYR A 128 -6.97 10.00 7.02
C TYR A 128 -8.24 9.55 6.26
N GLY A 129 -9.31 10.33 6.34
CA GLY A 129 -10.59 10.06 5.68
C GLY A 129 -11.22 8.74 6.13
N LYS A 130 -11.95 8.08 5.22
CA LYS A 130 -12.65 6.80 5.49
C LYS A 130 -11.75 5.70 6.10
N ARG A 131 -10.44 5.78 5.89
CA ARG A 131 -9.48 4.77 6.37
C ARG A 131 -9.16 4.92 7.87
N GLY A 132 -9.31 6.13 8.40
CA GLY A 132 -9.05 6.47 9.80
C GLY A 132 -7.57 6.37 10.22
N THR A 133 -6.67 5.85 9.40
CA THR A 133 -5.27 5.63 9.77
C THR A 133 -4.35 5.80 8.56
N GLN A 134 -3.09 6.15 8.81
CA GLN A 134 -2.06 6.17 7.78
C GLN A 134 -1.70 4.74 7.32
N LYS A 135 -1.51 4.54 6.02
CA LYS A 135 -0.93 3.30 5.47
C LYS A 135 0.10 3.63 4.39
N LYS A 136 1.28 3.02 4.48
CA LYS A 136 2.37 3.16 3.51
C LYS A 136 3.00 1.79 3.20
N ILE A 137 3.75 1.74 2.11
CA ILE A 137 4.66 0.64 1.78
C ILE A 137 6.07 1.21 1.94
N ALA A 138 6.97 0.47 2.58
CA ALA A 138 8.35 0.89 2.76
C ALA A 138 9.02 1.08 1.40
N ALA A 139 9.86 2.11 1.29
CA ALA A 139 10.54 2.44 0.04
C ALA A 139 11.31 1.21 -0.48
N ASN A 140 11.35 1.05 -1.79
CA ASN A 140 12.06 -0.05 -2.46
C ASN A 140 11.53 -1.47 -2.19
N SER A 141 10.43 -1.66 -1.45
CA SER A 141 9.79 -2.98 -1.27
C SER A 141 9.52 -3.66 -2.61
N GLN A 142 9.84 -4.94 -2.74
CA GLN A 142 9.66 -5.70 -3.99
C GLN A 142 8.20 -5.69 -4.44
N SER A 143 7.97 -5.52 -5.74
CA SER A 143 6.64 -5.71 -6.34
C SER A 143 6.20 -7.17 -6.17
N ASP A 144 4.89 -7.40 -6.18
CA ASP A 144 4.28 -8.74 -6.09
C ASP A 144 4.45 -9.46 -4.73
N PHE A 145 5.09 -8.81 -3.76
CA PHE A 145 5.16 -9.27 -2.38
C PHE A 145 4.24 -8.45 -1.47
N GLY A 146 3.88 -9.06 -0.35
CA GLY A 146 3.13 -8.47 0.73
C GLY A 146 3.47 -9.14 2.05
N PHE A 147 2.81 -8.73 3.12
CA PHE A 147 2.94 -9.41 4.41
C PHE A 147 2.46 -10.86 4.26
N ASN A 148 3.35 -11.80 4.57
CA ASN A 148 3.08 -13.23 4.49
C ASN A 148 3.79 -13.94 5.64
N PHE A 149 3.16 -14.98 6.15
CA PHE A 149 3.74 -15.85 7.17
C PHE A 149 3.09 -17.23 7.09
N SER A 150 3.82 -18.25 7.55
CA SER A 150 3.32 -19.61 7.68
C SER A 150 3.43 -20.06 9.13
N LEU A 151 2.43 -20.80 9.62
CA LEU A 151 2.42 -21.42 10.94
C LEU A 151 2.50 -22.95 10.75
N GLY A 152 3.70 -23.52 10.80
CA GLY A 152 3.92 -24.97 10.58
C GLY A 152 3.82 -25.40 9.11
N LYS A 153 3.61 -26.70 8.86
CA LYS A 153 3.13 -27.19 7.55
C LYS A 153 1.67 -26.76 7.42
N PRO A 154 1.32 -25.84 6.52
CA PRO A 154 -0.04 -25.34 6.43
C PRO A 154 -0.98 -26.47 6.01
N GLN A 155 -1.94 -26.82 6.87
CA GLN A 155 -3.12 -27.59 6.46
C GLN A 155 -4.17 -26.66 5.83
N ASP A 156 -4.19 -25.38 6.25
CA ASP A 156 -5.10 -24.35 5.77
C ASP A 156 -4.34 -23.09 5.31
N LEU A 157 -4.77 -22.53 4.17
CA LEU A 157 -4.25 -21.29 3.62
C LEU A 157 -5.22 -20.14 3.89
N TYR A 158 -4.84 -19.20 4.76
CA TYR A 158 -5.60 -17.98 4.98
C TYR A 158 -5.09 -16.85 4.09
N MET A 159 -5.77 -16.62 2.97
CA MET A 159 -5.51 -15.46 2.12
C MET A 159 -6.31 -14.25 2.64
N SER A 160 -5.64 -13.29 3.27
CA SER A 160 -6.25 -11.97 3.45
C SER A 160 -5.87 -11.09 2.27
N LEU A 161 -6.81 -10.83 1.37
CA LEU A 161 -6.67 -9.72 0.44
C LEU A 161 -6.79 -8.43 1.25
N SER A 162 -5.81 -7.53 1.15
CA SER A 162 -5.99 -6.13 1.58
C SER A 162 -6.97 -5.43 0.61
N HIS A 163 -8.21 -5.88 0.55
CA HIS A 163 -9.27 -5.29 -0.26
C HIS A 163 -10.50 -4.92 0.58
N ARG A 164 -11.04 -3.75 0.24
CA ARG A 164 -12.27 -3.14 0.79
C ARG A 164 -13.41 -4.16 0.75
N LEU A 165 -14.06 -4.36 1.89
CA LEU A 165 -15.50 -4.62 1.89
C LEU A 165 -16.17 -3.35 1.34
N MET A 166 -16.63 -3.40 0.09
CA MET A 166 -17.76 -2.56 -0.32
C MET A 166 -19.01 -3.19 0.31
N ARG A 167 -19.92 -2.31 0.75
CA ARG A 167 -21.24 -2.67 1.25
C ARG A 167 -22.01 -3.49 0.21
#